data_AF-A0A0H4TSZ4-F1
#
_entry.id   AF-A0A0H4TSZ4-F1
#
_cell.length_a   1.000
_cell.length_b   1.000
_cell.length_c   1.000
_cell.angle_alpha   90.00
_cell.angle_beta   90.00
_cell.angle_gamma   90.00
#
_symmetry.space_group_name_H-M   'P 1'
#
loop_
_entity.id
_entity.type
_entity.pdbx_description
1 polymer ?
#
loop_
_entity_poly.entity_id
_entity_poly.type
_entity_poly.pdbx_seq_one_letter_code
_entity_poly.pdbx_strand_id
1 'polypeptide(L)'
;MWILENVISRPLSIHPQMDAAKREVLERQGYKVVGGHSGVKLCHWTKNSLTGGAGCYKETFYGIKSHRCLQMTPTVDSCNLGCLFCWRTQEWGSDSLIESDDPGFVVEGSIEAQRKLISGYGGNPDVPRERFREAWQPNQVAISLTGEPTLYRRLGEMIDEFKRRGMTTFLVTNGTTPAVLRRMAAENRLPTQLYVTVAAPNAEVYRKLMAPKSDHEWEKLRETLALLPGLETRTVIRHTLVEGWNLGWEDEYAALDALAGPMFIECKGYSFVGESRLRLRVENMPEHAVIREFASRLAERLGYGIAAEREDSRVVLLTRDGRLHPIESGLGTPGEPLYRRSGDAAATSRGPP
;
A
#
# COMPACT_ATOMS: atom_id res chain seq x y z
N MET A 1 -23.07 -46.52 -1.82
CA MET A 1 -23.25 -46.23 -0.37
C MET A 1 -21.95 -45.70 0.22
N TRP A 2 -21.41 -44.61 -0.35
CA TRP A 2 -20.21 -43.90 0.11
C TRP A 2 -20.30 -42.45 -0.40
N ILE A 3 -21.29 -41.72 0.12
CA ILE A 3 -21.37 -40.26 0.09
C ILE A 3 -21.96 -39.90 1.44
N LEU A 4 -21.41 -38.88 2.09
CA LEU A 4 -21.76 -38.29 3.39
C LEU A 4 -20.88 -38.75 4.55
N GLU A 5 -19.66 -38.20 4.62
CA GLU A 5 -19.02 -37.90 5.90
C GLU A 5 -17.90 -36.88 5.64
N ASN A 6 -18.22 -35.59 5.84
CA ASN A 6 -17.33 -34.47 6.21
C ASN A 6 -17.94 -33.11 5.84
N VAL A 7 -19.18 -32.85 6.24
CA VAL A 7 -19.62 -31.49 6.55
C VAL A 7 -19.60 -31.36 8.07
N ILE A 8 -18.38 -31.34 8.63
CA ILE A 8 -18.19 -30.78 9.97
C ILE A 8 -18.43 -29.28 9.77
N SER A 9 -19.62 -28.84 10.18
CA SER A 9 -19.98 -27.43 10.28
C SER A 9 -18.88 -26.71 11.03
N ARG A 10 -18.13 -25.84 10.34
CA ARG A 10 -17.35 -24.81 11.00
C ARG A 10 -18.29 -24.10 11.97
N PRO A 11 -17.88 -23.84 13.23
CA PRO A 11 -18.70 -23.06 14.15
C PRO A 11 -19.07 -21.75 13.45
N LEU A 12 -20.35 -21.35 13.54
CA LEU A 12 -20.83 -20.05 13.07
C LEU A 12 -20.01 -18.97 13.77
N SER A 13 -18.96 -18.50 13.11
CA SER A 13 -18.21 -17.34 13.56
C SER A 13 -19.17 -16.16 13.53
N ILE A 14 -19.44 -15.58 14.71
CA ILE A 14 -20.18 -14.33 14.83
C ILE A 14 -19.26 -13.25 14.26
N HIS A 15 -19.48 -12.93 13.00
CA HIS A 15 -18.73 -11.89 12.30
C HIS A 15 -19.27 -10.51 12.72
N PRO A 16 -18.42 -9.53 13.06
CA PRO A 16 -18.87 -8.15 13.19
C PRO A 16 -19.65 -7.73 11.95
N GLN A 17 -20.71 -6.97 12.14
CA GLN A 17 -21.51 -6.46 11.04
C GLN A 17 -21.28 -4.96 10.86
N MET A 18 -20.97 -4.57 9.62
CA MET A 18 -20.95 -3.16 9.23
C MET A 18 -22.37 -2.61 9.25
N ASP A 19 -22.52 -1.38 9.75
CA ASP A 19 -23.77 -0.62 9.64
C ASP A 19 -24.31 -0.62 8.19
N ALA A 20 -25.61 -0.84 8.05
CA ALA A 20 -26.24 -1.05 6.75
C ALA A 20 -26.15 0.20 5.85
N ALA A 21 -26.31 1.40 6.42
CA ALA A 21 -26.22 2.65 5.67
C ALA A 21 -24.77 2.90 5.20
N LYS A 22 -23.78 2.64 6.06
CA LYS A 22 -22.37 2.70 5.66
C LYS A 22 -22.05 1.72 4.54
N ARG A 23 -22.51 0.47 4.65
CA ARG A 23 -22.33 -0.57 3.62
C ARG A 23 -22.90 -0.11 2.30
N GLU A 24 -24.13 0.42 2.29
CA GLU A 24 -24.77 0.89 1.08
C GLU A 24 -23.96 2.00 0.39
N VAL A 25 -23.45 2.97 1.14
CA VAL A 25 -22.63 4.05 0.58
C VAL A 25 -21.33 3.50 -0.04
N LEU A 26 -20.64 2.61 0.66
CA LEU A 26 -19.43 1.96 0.12
C LEU A 26 -19.74 1.16 -1.14
N GLU A 27 -20.84 0.39 -1.17
CA GLU A 27 -21.22 -0.40 -2.33
C GLU A 27 -21.59 0.48 -3.53
N ARG A 28 -22.29 1.61 -3.31
CA ARG A 28 -22.54 2.63 -4.35
C ARG A 28 -21.25 3.25 -4.89
N GLN A 29 -20.22 3.39 -4.05
CA GLN A 29 -18.89 3.83 -4.47
C GLN A 29 -18.06 2.72 -5.16
N GLY A 30 -18.63 1.53 -5.38
CA GLY A 30 -18.01 0.42 -6.10
C GLY A 30 -17.14 -0.50 -5.23
N TYR A 31 -17.24 -0.40 -3.90
CA TYR A 31 -16.61 -1.36 -3.00
C TYR A 31 -17.41 -2.66 -2.93
N LYS A 32 -16.72 -3.76 -2.65
CA LYS A 32 -17.31 -4.98 -2.11
C LYS A 32 -16.82 -5.14 -0.69
N VAL A 33 -17.72 -4.93 0.26
CA VAL A 33 -17.44 -5.10 1.68
C VAL A 33 -17.29 -6.59 2.00
N VAL A 34 -16.25 -6.93 2.76
CA VAL A 34 -15.95 -8.28 3.22
C VAL A 34 -16.04 -8.27 4.75
N GLY A 35 -16.93 -9.09 5.30
CA GLY A 35 -17.20 -9.11 6.74
C GLY A 35 -17.75 -7.78 7.26
N GLY A 36 -17.27 -7.38 8.45
CA GLY A 36 -17.72 -6.19 9.17
C GLY A 36 -16.87 -4.95 8.96
N HIS A 37 -15.66 -5.10 8.42
CA HIS A 37 -14.66 -4.02 8.47
C HIS A 37 -13.67 -4.01 7.29
N SER A 38 -13.75 -4.99 6.38
CA SER A 38 -12.83 -5.10 5.25
C SER A 38 -13.52 -4.73 3.93
N GLY A 39 -12.74 -4.40 2.91
CA GLY A 39 -13.29 -4.06 1.60
C GLY A 39 -12.32 -4.29 0.45
N VAL A 40 -12.88 -4.64 -0.70
CA VAL A 40 -12.18 -4.76 -1.98
C VAL A 40 -12.78 -3.79 -2.97
N LYS A 41 -11.95 -3.20 -3.83
CA LYS A 41 -12.43 -2.37 -4.93
C LYS A 41 -11.52 -2.54 -6.13
N LEU A 42 -12.12 -2.60 -7.32
CA LEU A 42 -11.36 -2.73 -8.54
C LEU A 42 -10.60 -1.43 -8.82
N CYS A 43 -9.28 -1.52 -8.92
CA CYS A 43 -8.45 -0.39 -9.29
C CYS A 43 -8.74 0.03 -10.74
N HIS A 44 -8.72 1.34 -11.00
CA HIS A 44 -8.81 1.89 -12.36
C HIS A 44 -7.79 1.22 -13.31
N TRP A 45 -6.55 1.05 -12.86
CA TRP A 45 -5.48 0.44 -13.66
C TRP A 45 -5.63 -1.06 -13.84
N THR A 46 -6.28 -1.76 -12.92
CA THR A 46 -6.64 -3.17 -13.11
C THR A 46 -7.64 -3.31 -14.24
N LYS A 47 -8.68 -2.46 -14.28
CA LYS A 47 -9.62 -2.40 -15.40
C LYS A 47 -8.91 -2.07 -16.71
N ASN A 48 -8.12 -1.00 -16.73
CA ASN A 48 -7.41 -0.56 -17.94
C ASN A 48 -6.51 -1.66 -18.50
N SER A 49 -5.69 -2.28 -17.64
CA SER A 49 -4.79 -3.36 -18.03
C SER A 49 -5.57 -4.60 -18.50
N LEU A 50 -6.70 -4.94 -17.87
CA LEU A 50 -7.52 -6.08 -18.24
C LEU A 50 -8.12 -5.94 -19.64
N THR A 51 -8.52 -4.73 -20.05
CA THR A 51 -9.10 -4.41 -21.36
C THR A 51 -8.05 -3.99 -22.39
N GLY A 52 -6.81 -4.46 -22.26
CA GLY A 52 -5.74 -4.23 -23.26
C GLY A 52 -4.94 -2.95 -23.09
N GLY A 53 -5.31 -2.05 -22.17
CA GLY A 53 -4.59 -0.82 -21.88
C GLY A 53 -3.31 -1.02 -21.05
N ALA A 54 -2.65 0.10 -20.75
CA ALA A 54 -1.43 0.13 -19.93
C ALA A 54 -1.69 -0.23 -18.46
N GLY A 55 -0.67 -0.81 -17.82
CA GLY A 55 -0.62 -0.98 -16.37
C GLY A 55 -0.34 0.33 -15.63
N CYS A 56 -0.53 0.30 -14.30
CA CYS A 56 -0.17 1.41 -13.42
C CYS A 56 1.35 1.59 -13.34
N TYR A 57 1.78 2.69 -12.75
CA TYR A 57 3.19 2.99 -12.56
C TYR A 57 4.00 1.90 -11.83
N LYS A 58 3.36 1.11 -10.96
CA LYS A 58 4.03 0.02 -10.24
C LYS A 58 4.44 -1.13 -11.15
N GLU A 59 3.79 -1.29 -12.30
CA GLU A 59 4.23 -2.24 -13.33
C GLU A 59 5.57 -1.81 -13.93
N THR A 60 5.77 -0.50 -14.14
CA THR A 60 7.06 0.06 -14.55
C THR A 60 8.10 -0.01 -13.43
N PHE A 61 7.73 0.38 -12.20
CA PHE A 61 8.70 0.54 -11.11
C PHE A 61 9.14 -0.78 -10.49
N TYR A 62 8.24 -1.74 -10.37
CA TYR A 62 8.45 -2.96 -9.59
C TYR A 62 8.16 -4.25 -10.37
N GLY A 63 7.75 -4.17 -11.64
CA GLY A 63 7.47 -5.34 -12.48
C GLY A 63 6.17 -6.07 -12.18
N ILE A 64 5.30 -5.52 -11.32
CA ILE A 64 3.99 -6.14 -11.03
C ILE A 64 3.05 -6.12 -12.24
N LYS A 65 2.02 -6.97 -12.26
CA LYS A 65 1.05 -7.00 -13.37
C LYS A 65 -0.31 -6.44 -12.98
N SER A 66 -0.66 -5.25 -13.43
CA SER A 66 -1.78 -4.48 -12.88
C SER A 66 -3.13 -5.23 -12.91
N HIS A 67 -3.39 -6.01 -13.96
CA HIS A 67 -4.61 -6.84 -14.09
C HIS A 67 -4.67 -8.00 -13.08
N ARG A 68 -3.55 -8.39 -12.47
CA ARG A 68 -3.44 -9.42 -11.42
C ARG A 68 -3.38 -8.86 -10.00
N CYS A 69 -3.55 -7.55 -9.82
CA CYS A 69 -3.58 -6.91 -8.51
C CYS A 69 -4.95 -7.00 -7.85
N LEU A 70 -4.98 -7.53 -6.64
CA LEU A 70 -6.13 -7.43 -5.73
C LEU A 70 -5.92 -6.22 -4.82
N GLN A 71 -6.75 -5.17 -4.95
CA GLN A 71 -6.69 -4.00 -4.07
C GLN A 71 -7.73 -4.13 -2.95
N MET A 72 -7.27 -4.16 -1.69
CA MET A 72 -8.13 -4.33 -0.52
C MET A 72 -7.66 -3.51 0.68
N THR A 73 -8.47 -3.53 1.73
CA THR A 73 -8.10 -3.07 3.07
C THR A 73 -8.83 -3.89 4.14
N PRO A 74 -8.19 -4.18 5.28
CA PRO A 74 -8.86 -4.76 6.44
C PRO A 74 -9.52 -3.70 7.34
N THR A 75 -9.52 -2.42 6.97
CA THR A 75 -10.01 -1.32 7.82
C THR A 75 -10.76 -0.27 7.01
N VAL A 76 -11.76 -0.69 6.23
CA VAL A 76 -12.36 0.13 5.15
C VAL A 76 -12.86 1.50 5.61
N ASP A 77 -13.36 1.61 6.85
CA ASP A 77 -13.83 2.84 7.49
C ASP A 77 -13.03 3.28 8.73
N SER A 78 -11.95 2.57 9.11
CA SER A 78 -11.14 2.92 10.30
C SER A 78 -9.81 3.56 9.93
N CYS A 79 -9.57 4.78 10.40
CA CYS A 79 -8.30 5.51 10.27
C CYS A 79 -8.18 6.58 11.36
N ASN A 80 -6.99 6.71 11.92
CA ASN A 80 -6.67 7.71 12.93
C ASN A 80 -6.21 9.07 12.35
N LEU A 81 -6.28 9.25 11.03
CA LEU A 81 -5.99 10.52 10.34
C LEU A 81 -7.18 10.99 9.50
N GLY A 82 -7.35 12.32 9.43
CA GLY A 82 -8.37 13.01 8.64
C GLY A 82 -7.81 13.75 7.42
N CYS A 83 -6.82 13.16 6.73
CA CYS A 83 -6.02 13.91 5.75
C CYS A 83 -6.88 14.63 4.70
N LEU A 84 -6.56 15.89 4.39
CA LEU A 84 -7.35 16.70 3.46
C LEU A 84 -7.40 16.08 2.06
N PHE A 85 -6.28 15.49 1.62
CA PHE A 85 -6.14 14.82 0.32
C PHE A 85 -6.75 13.41 0.26
N CYS A 86 -7.21 12.84 1.36
CA CYS A 86 -7.73 11.47 1.35
C CYS A 86 -9.06 11.44 0.59
N TRP A 87 -9.23 10.50 -0.35
CA TRP A 87 -10.47 10.39 -1.14
C TRP A 87 -11.65 9.80 -0.37
N ARG A 88 -11.40 9.23 0.81
CA ARG A 88 -12.38 8.40 1.53
C ARG A 88 -13.44 9.26 2.20
N THR A 89 -14.58 8.65 2.46
CA THR A 89 -15.56 9.18 3.40
C THR A 89 -14.98 9.23 4.80
N GLN A 90 -14.97 10.44 5.39
CA GLN A 90 -14.37 10.67 6.71
C GLN A 90 -15.41 10.83 7.83
N GLU A 91 -16.66 11.17 7.49
CA GLU A 91 -17.72 11.50 8.45
C GLU A 91 -18.07 10.38 9.43
N TRP A 92 -17.96 9.11 9.00
CA TRP A 92 -18.36 7.97 9.83
C TRP A 92 -17.18 7.10 10.27
N GLY A 93 -15.96 7.58 10.08
CA GLY A 93 -14.77 6.77 10.25
C GLY A 93 -14.33 6.65 11.70
N SER A 94 -14.20 5.43 12.19
CA SER A 94 -13.60 5.15 13.51
C SER A 94 -12.09 5.46 13.50
N ASP A 95 -11.51 5.76 14.65
CA ASP A 95 -10.06 5.85 14.84
C ASP A 95 -9.43 4.50 15.23
N SER A 96 -10.26 3.48 15.46
CA SER A 96 -9.86 2.16 15.94
C SER A 96 -10.68 1.04 15.29
N LEU A 97 -10.18 -0.19 15.41
CA LEU A 97 -10.90 -1.41 15.04
C LEU A 97 -10.86 -2.34 16.26
N ILE A 98 -11.98 -2.41 16.99
CA ILE A 98 -12.08 -3.15 18.25
C ILE A 98 -12.33 -4.63 17.97
N GLU A 99 -13.40 -4.91 17.22
CA GLU A 99 -13.76 -6.25 16.76
C GLU A 99 -13.31 -6.44 15.32
N SER A 100 -12.77 -7.61 15.03
CA SER A 100 -12.23 -7.88 13.71
C SER A 100 -12.38 -9.36 13.34
N ASP A 101 -12.76 -9.60 12.10
CA ASP A 101 -12.85 -10.88 11.44
C ASP A 101 -11.49 -11.61 11.38
N ASP A 102 -11.57 -12.93 11.25
CA ASP A 102 -10.40 -13.80 11.09
C ASP A 102 -9.63 -13.51 9.78
N PRO A 103 -8.29 -13.48 9.79
CA PRO A 103 -7.47 -13.24 8.59
C PRO A 103 -7.80 -14.18 7.43
N GLY A 104 -8.01 -15.46 7.69
CA GLY A 104 -8.32 -16.45 6.65
C GLY A 104 -9.66 -16.17 5.98
N PHE A 105 -10.66 -15.77 6.77
CA PHE A 105 -11.95 -15.31 6.26
C PHE A 105 -11.81 -14.05 5.41
N VAL A 106 -11.10 -13.03 5.90
CA VAL A 106 -10.91 -11.76 5.17
C VAL A 106 -10.16 -11.99 3.86
N VAL A 107 -9.12 -12.82 3.85
CA VAL A 107 -8.34 -13.18 2.66
C VAL A 107 -9.21 -13.89 1.62
N GLU A 108 -9.92 -14.95 2.01
CA GLU A 108 -10.77 -15.70 1.08
C GLU A 108 -11.90 -14.83 0.54
N GLY A 109 -12.61 -14.12 1.42
CA GLY A 109 -13.66 -13.20 1.04
C GLY A 109 -13.17 -12.08 0.12
N SER A 110 -11.92 -11.64 0.28
CA SER A 110 -11.31 -10.64 -0.61
C SER A 110 -11.05 -11.20 -2.03
N ILE A 111 -10.58 -12.44 -2.13
CA ILE A 111 -10.35 -13.10 -3.43
C ILE A 111 -11.69 -13.36 -4.13
N GLU A 112 -12.71 -13.80 -3.40
CA GLU A 112 -14.06 -13.94 -3.94
C GLU A 112 -14.66 -12.61 -4.38
N ALA A 113 -14.49 -11.54 -3.59
CA ALA A 113 -14.95 -10.21 -3.94
C ALA A 113 -14.27 -9.68 -5.21
N GLN A 114 -12.95 -9.89 -5.35
CA GLN A 114 -12.22 -9.58 -6.58
C GLN A 114 -12.82 -10.32 -7.78
N ARG A 115 -13.05 -11.64 -7.67
CA ARG A 115 -13.66 -12.45 -8.73
C ARG A 115 -15.05 -11.97 -9.10
N LYS A 116 -15.87 -11.60 -8.11
CA LYS A 116 -17.20 -11.00 -8.33
C LYS A 116 -17.12 -9.66 -9.07
N LEU A 117 -16.12 -8.83 -8.76
CA LEU A 117 -15.91 -7.53 -9.42
C LEU A 117 -15.47 -7.66 -10.89
N ILE A 118 -14.72 -8.71 -11.22
CA ILE A 118 -14.22 -8.92 -12.58
C ILE A 118 -15.06 -9.91 -13.41
N SER A 119 -16.06 -10.57 -12.84
CA SER A 119 -16.83 -11.64 -13.51
C SER A 119 -17.42 -11.21 -14.86
N GLY A 120 -17.88 -9.97 -14.97
CA GLY A 120 -18.42 -9.41 -16.22
C GLY A 120 -17.40 -9.27 -17.35
N TYR A 121 -16.09 -9.28 -17.06
CA TYR A 121 -15.05 -9.16 -18.10
C TYR A 121 -14.81 -10.47 -18.86
N GLY A 122 -15.25 -11.63 -18.34
CA GLY A 122 -15.02 -12.92 -18.99
C GLY A 122 -15.76 -13.09 -20.33
N GLY A 123 -16.82 -12.32 -20.56
CA GLY A 123 -17.55 -12.26 -21.82
C GLY A 123 -17.26 -11.02 -22.67
N ASN A 124 -16.33 -10.16 -22.23
CA ASN A 124 -16.01 -8.94 -22.95
C ASN A 124 -15.06 -9.25 -24.13
N PRO A 125 -15.41 -8.90 -25.38
CA PRO A 125 -14.58 -9.17 -26.55
C PRO A 125 -13.20 -8.47 -26.51
N ASP A 126 -13.06 -7.38 -25.77
CA ASP A 126 -11.81 -6.63 -25.62
C ASP A 126 -10.85 -7.26 -24.58
N VAL A 127 -11.26 -8.35 -23.93
CA VAL A 127 -10.49 -9.02 -22.88
C VAL A 127 -10.01 -10.37 -23.37
N PRO A 128 -8.69 -10.54 -23.64
CA PRO A 128 -8.15 -11.84 -24.00
C PRO A 128 -8.42 -12.87 -22.90
N ARG A 129 -8.85 -14.08 -23.31
CA ARG A 129 -9.23 -15.15 -22.37
C ARG A 129 -8.11 -15.52 -21.40
N GLU A 130 -6.87 -15.50 -21.86
CA GLU A 130 -5.69 -15.74 -21.01
C GLU A 130 -5.54 -14.65 -19.94
N ARG A 131 -5.64 -13.38 -20.32
CA ARG A 131 -5.55 -12.24 -19.40
C ARG A 131 -6.66 -12.27 -18.35
N PHE A 132 -7.87 -12.65 -18.73
CA PHE A 132 -8.96 -12.88 -17.78
C PHE A 132 -8.64 -14.01 -16.79
N ARG A 133 -8.11 -15.14 -17.26
CA ARG A 133 -7.70 -16.26 -16.39
C ARG A 133 -6.63 -15.83 -15.38
N GLU A 134 -5.66 -15.03 -15.82
CA GLU A 134 -4.64 -14.46 -14.94
C GLU A 134 -5.24 -13.50 -13.89
N ALA A 135 -6.17 -12.64 -14.29
CA ALA A 135 -6.87 -11.73 -13.38
C ALA A 135 -7.78 -12.47 -12.38
N TRP A 136 -8.35 -13.60 -12.79
CA TRP A 136 -9.14 -14.50 -11.94
C TRP A 136 -8.32 -15.18 -10.83
N GLN A 137 -7.00 -15.25 -11.04
CA GLN A 137 -6.01 -15.78 -10.11
C GLN A 137 -4.95 -14.69 -9.80
N PRO A 138 -5.34 -13.65 -9.03
CA PRO A 138 -4.42 -12.57 -8.67
C PRO A 138 -3.21 -13.14 -7.92
N ASN A 139 -2.01 -12.66 -8.25
CA ASN A 139 -0.75 -13.10 -7.64
C ASN A 139 -0.10 -12.02 -6.75
N GLN A 140 -0.83 -10.94 -6.51
CA GLN A 140 -0.35 -9.82 -5.70
C GLN A 140 -1.53 -9.11 -5.04
N VAL A 141 -1.32 -8.65 -3.81
CA VAL A 141 -2.32 -7.91 -3.03
C VAL A 141 -1.77 -6.56 -2.60
N ALA A 142 -2.55 -5.51 -2.88
CA ALA A 142 -2.33 -4.16 -2.38
C ALA A 142 -3.25 -3.91 -1.19
N ILE A 143 -2.70 -3.98 0.02
CA ILE A 143 -3.35 -3.66 1.29
C ILE A 143 -3.24 -2.14 1.48
N SER A 144 -4.04 -1.40 0.71
CA SER A 144 -3.86 0.04 0.54
C SER A 144 -5.10 0.78 0.00
N LEU A 145 -6.30 0.21 0.17
CA LEU A 145 -7.51 0.76 -0.44
C LEU A 145 -8.01 2.04 0.27
N THR A 146 -8.40 1.90 1.53
CA THR A 146 -8.80 2.99 2.44
C THR A 146 -8.45 2.59 3.87
N GLY A 147 -8.62 3.53 4.81
CA GLY A 147 -8.34 3.26 6.21
C GLY A 147 -6.86 3.29 6.54
N GLU A 148 -6.54 2.92 7.78
CA GLU A 148 -5.19 2.58 8.22
C GLU A 148 -5.11 1.06 8.47
N PRO A 149 -4.49 0.27 7.57
CA PRO A 149 -4.47 -1.19 7.69
C PRO A 149 -3.85 -1.71 8.98
N THR A 150 -2.89 -1.00 9.57
CA THR A 150 -2.22 -1.44 10.80
C THR A 150 -3.11 -1.35 12.05
N LEU A 151 -4.28 -0.72 11.96
CA LEU A 151 -5.29 -0.82 13.02
C LEU A 151 -5.88 -2.24 13.12
N TYR A 152 -5.75 -3.07 12.09
CA TYR A 152 -6.07 -4.48 12.16
C TYR A 152 -4.99 -5.25 12.93
N ARG A 153 -5.31 -5.66 14.16
CA ARG A 153 -4.34 -6.28 15.08
C ARG A 153 -3.71 -7.58 14.52
N ARG A 154 -4.44 -8.34 13.70
CA ARG A 154 -3.98 -9.60 13.10
C ARG A 154 -3.39 -9.41 11.68
N LEU A 155 -2.90 -8.21 11.35
CA LEU A 155 -2.34 -7.89 10.03
C LEU A 155 -1.19 -8.79 9.59
N GLY A 156 -0.29 -9.15 10.51
CA GLY A 156 0.82 -10.07 10.19
C GLY A 156 0.32 -11.46 9.75
N GLU A 157 -0.67 -12.00 10.47
CA GLU A 157 -1.29 -13.29 10.11
C GLU A 157 -1.98 -13.21 8.73
N MET A 158 -2.65 -12.10 8.42
CA MET A 158 -3.26 -11.88 7.10
C MET A 158 -2.23 -11.81 5.97
N ILE A 159 -1.07 -11.19 6.23
CA ILE A 159 0.05 -11.18 5.27
C ILE A 159 0.55 -12.60 5.01
N ASP A 160 0.71 -13.43 6.05
CA ASP A 160 1.09 -14.83 5.90
C ASP A 160 0.03 -15.62 5.10
N GLU A 161 -1.26 -15.39 5.34
CA GLU A 161 -2.34 -16.02 4.57
C GLU A 161 -2.23 -15.75 3.06
N PHE A 162 -1.92 -14.51 2.66
CA PHE A 162 -1.69 -14.16 1.27
C PHE A 162 -0.40 -14.79 0.74
N LYS A 163 0.70 -14.76 1.50
CA LYS A 163 1.98 -15.36 1.10
C LYS A 163 1.88 -16.87 0.90
N ARG A 164 1.15 -17.59 1.77
CA ARG A 164 0.90 -19.04 1.63
C ARG A 164 0.14 -19.40 0.35
N ARG A 165 -0.59 -18.44 -0.23
CA ARG A 165 -1.27 -18.55 -1.53
C ARG A 165 -0.39 -18.12 -2.71
N GLY A 166 0.91 -17.90 -2.48
CA GLY A 166 1.86 -17.47 -3.50
C GLY A 166 1.68 -16.02 -3.93
N MET A 167 1.02 -15.18 -3.13
CA MET A 167 0.81 -13.77 -3.47
C MET A 167 1.88 -12.88 -2.87
N THR A 168 2.39 -11.94 -3.68
CA THR A 168 3.22 -10.84 -3.16
C THR A 168 2.35 -9.83 -2.42
N THR A 169 2.84 -9.31 -1.29
CA THR A 169 2.06 -8.44 -0.39
C THR A 169 2.63 -7.03 -0.35
N PHE A 170 1.79 -6.04 -0.64
CA PHE A 170 2.14 -4.62 -0.58
C PHE A 170 1.30 -3.96 0.51
N LEU A 171 1.93 -3.54 1.60
CA LEU A 171 1.28 -2.85 2.70
C LEU A 171 1.54 -1.35 2.59
N VAL A 172 0.49 -0.53 2.65
CA VAL A 172 0.62 0.93 2.77
C VAL A 172 0.05 1.38 4.09
N THR A 173 0.89 2.02 4.91
CA THR A 173 0.52 2.59 6.21
C THR A 173 0.81 4.09 6.25
N ASN A 174 0.08 4.82 7.09
CA ASN A 174 0.36 6.21 7.47
C ASN A 174 1.48 6.32 8.53
N GLY A 175 2.00 5.20 9.04
CA GLY A 175 3.15 5.15 9.96
C GLY A 175 2.83 5.44 11.42
N THR A 176 1.56 5.56 11.80
CA THR A 176 1.18 5.98 13.16
C THR A 176 1.04 4.83 14.16
N THR A 177 1.43 3.61 13.80
CA THR A 177 1.34 2.42 14.66
C THR A 177 2.67 1.65 14.73
N PRO A 178 3.78 2.27 15.18
CA PRO A 178 5.10 1.65 15.19
C PRO A 178 5.14 0.30 15.94
N ALA A 179 4.36 0.15 17.01
CA ALA A 179 4.25 -1.09 17.77
C ALA A 179 3.77 -2.30 16.94
N VAL A 180 2.89 -2.07 15.95
CA VAL A 180 2.42 -3.12 15.05
C VAL A 180 3.54 -3.58 14.12
N LEU A 181 4.33 -2.64 13.59
CA LEU A 181 5.48 -2.96 12.74
C LEU A 181 6.57 -3.69 13.53
N ARG A 182 6.86 -3.27 14.76
CA ARG A 182 7.81 -3.97 15.66
C ARG A 182 7.37 -5.41 15.90
N ARG A 183 6.09 -5.63 16.21
CA ARG A 183 5.54 -6.98 16.39
C ARG A 183 5.66 -7.82 15.11
N MET A 184 5.24 -7.28 13.97
CA MET A 184 5.33 -7.99 12.69
C MET A 184 6.77 -8.34 12.31
N ALA A 185 7.73 -7.46 12.60
CA ALA A 185 9.15 -7.75 12.40
C ALA A 185 9.64 -8.89 13.30
N ALA A 186 9.33 -8.82 14.61
CA ALA A 186 9.71 -9.87 15.56
C ALA A 186 9.10 -11.23 15.24
N GLU A 187 7.90 -11.25 14.64
CA GLU A 187 7.22 -12.48 14.21
C GLU A 187 7.63 -12.93 12.79
N ASN A 188 8.50 -12.21 12.09
CA ASN A 188 8.88 -12.44 10.68
C ASN A 188 7.69 -12.42 9.70
N ARG A 189 6.75 -11.50 9.93
CA ARG A 189 5.48 -11.36 9.18
C ARG A 189 5.41 -10.05 8.38
N LEU A 190 6.56 -9.52 7.99
CA LEU A 190 6.63 -8.30 7.18
C LEU A 190 6.10 -8.57 5.75
N PRO A 191 5.52 -7.58 5.07
CA PRO A 191 5.04 -7.72 3.69
C PRO A 191 6.20 -7.98 2.71
N THR A 192 5.91 -8.29 1.45
CA THR A 192 6.91 -8.28 0.37
C THR A 192 7.48 -6.87 0.17
N GLN A 193 6.63 -5.84 0.25
CA GLN A 193 7.04 -4.44 0.20
C GLN A 193 6.19 -3.58 1.13
N LEU A 194 6.83 -2.85 2.04
CA LEU A 194 6.23 -1.94 3.00
C LEU A 194 6.35 -0.49 2.51
N TYR A 195 5.22 0.22 2.50
CA TYR A 195 5.14 1.64 2.19
C TYR A 195 4.74 2.42 3.44
N VAL A 196 5.49 3.47 3.77
CA VAL A 196 5.08 4.48 4.74
C VAL A 196 4.78 5.77 3.98
N THR A 197 3.58 6.30 4.18
CA THR A 197 3.19 7.59 3.57
C THR A 197 3.75 8.74 4.42
N VAL A 198 4.64 9.55 3.85
CA VAL A 198 5.16 10.78 4.46
C VAL A 198 4.67 11.95 3.64
N ALA A 199 3.52 12.52 4.02
CA ALA A 199 2.88 13.59 3.28
C ALA A 199 2.98 14.96 3.99
N ALA A 200 3.80 15.08 5.03
CA ALA A 200 4.11 16.36 5.63
C ALA A 200 5.61 16.44 5.99
N PRO A 201 6.27 17.56 5.71
CA PRO A 201 7.71 17.75 5.99
C PRO A 201 7.99 17.98 7.49
N ASN A 202 7.03 18.50 8.23
CA ASN A 202 7.20 18.87 9.63
C ASN A 202 5.87 18.76 10.42
N ALA A 203 5.96 18.90 11.75
CA ALA A 203 4.83 18.78 12.66
C ALA A 203 3.70 19.79 12.37
N GLU A 204 4.05 20.99 11.89
CA GLU A 204 3.07 22.04 11.60
C GLU A 204 2.20 21.67 10.41
N VAL A 205 2.84 21.33 9.28
CA VAL A 205 2.13 20.88 8.08
C VAL A 205 1.39 19.58 8.38
N TYR A 206 1.97 18.67 9.17
CA TYR A 206 1.33 17.41 9.56
C TYR A 206 -0.01 17.65 10.26
N ARG A 207 -0.04 18.53 11.27
CA ARG A 207 -1.28 18.85 12.00
C ARG A 207 -2.38 19.37 11.09
N LYS A 208 -2.04 20.22 10.10
CA LYS A 208 -3.01 20.85 9.21
C LYS A 208 -3.44 19.92 8.07
N LEU A 209 -2.50 19.28 7.38
CA LEU A 209 -2.75 18.50 6.17
C LEU A 209 -3.19 17.07 6.46
N MET A 210 -2.62 16.43 7.49
CA MET A 210 -2.96 15.06 7.89
C MET A 210 -4.11 15.02 8.89
N ALA A 211 -4.40 16.15 9.55
CA ALA A 211 -5.48 16.32 10.53
C ALA A 211 -5.58 15.10 11.48
N PRO A 212 -4.54 14.85 12.29
CA PRO A 212 -4.51 13.69 13.16
C PRO A 212 -5.63 13.76 14.19
N LYS A 213 -6.16 12.59 14.58
CA LYS A 213 -7.21 12.49 15.60
C LYS A 213 -6.68 12.53 17.03
N SER A 214 -5.35 12.52 17.23
CA SER A 214 -4.70 12.78 18.51
C SER A 214 -3.44 13.64 18.31
N ASP A 215 -2.76 13.98 19.42
CA ASP A 215 -1.57 14.83 19.39
C ASP A 215 -0.24 14.06 19.26
N HIS A 216 -0.29 12.73 19.12
CA HIS A 216 0.90 11.87 19.17
C HIS A 216 1.27 11.21 17.83
N GLU A 217 0.46 11.39 16.79
CA GLU A 217 0.62 10.70 15.51
C GLU A 217 1.89 11.13 14.77
N TRP A 218 2.34 12.37 14.93
CA TRP A 218 3.59 12.85 14.32
C TRP A 218 4.80 12.14 14.91
N GLU A 219 4.85 12.02 16.24
CA GLU A 219 5.91 11.33 16.97
C GLU A 219 5.92 9.84 16.63
N LYS A 220 4.73 9.21 16.53
CA LYS A 220 4.59 7.81 16.11
C LYS A 220 5.08 7.59 14.68
N LEU A 221 4.80 8.53 13.76
CA LEU A 221 5.36 8.48 12.41
C LEU A 221 6.88 8.52 12.45
N ARG A 222 7.47 9.47 13.19
CA ARG A 222 8.94 9.56 13.33
C ARG A 222 9.55 8.29 13.93
N GLU A 223 8.90 7.68 14.91
CA GLU A 223 9.30 6.38 15.44
C GLU A 223 9.27 5.31 14.35
N THR A 224 8.19 5.22 13.56
CA THR A 224 8.10 4.30 12.43
C THR A 224 9.23 4.52 11.43
N LEU A 225 9.55 5.76 11.08
CA LEU A 225 10.67 6.07 10.18
C LEU A 225 11.99 5.54 10.74
N ALA A 226 12.27 5.77 12.02
CA ALA A 226 13.48 5.26 12.67
C ALA A 226 13.56 3.72 12.74
N LEU A 227 12.43 3.01 12.65
CA LEU A 227 12.40 1.55 12.61
C LEU A 227 12.76 0.97 11.24
N LEU A 228 12.49 1.70 10.14
CA LEU A 228 12.61 1.17 8.77
C LEU A 228 14.01 0.60 8.44
N PRO A 229 15.14 1.20 8.87
CA PRO A 229 16.47 0.63 8.61
C PRO A 229 16.69 -0.75 9.24
N GLY A 230 15.88 -1.18 10.22
CA GLY A 230 16.00 -2.48 10.87
C GLY A 230 15.05 -3.55 10.31
N LEU A 231 14.20 -3.23 9.34
CA LEU A 231 13.20 -4.15 8.83
C LEU A 231 13.73 -4.97 7.65
N GLU A 232 13.59 -6.30 7.72
CA GLU A 232 13.96 -7.23 6.65
C GLU A 232 12.87 -7.33 5.57
N THR A 233 12.58 -6.20 4.92
CA THR A 233 11.62 -6.12 3.81
C THR A 233 12.00 -4.97 2.87
N ARG A 234 11.40 -4.94 1.68
CA ARG A 234 11.55 -3.82 0.75
C ARG A 234 10.80 -2.61 1.31
N THR A 235 11.50 -1.50 1.56
CA THR A 235 10.92 -0.31 2.18
C THR A 235 10.76 0.83 1.18
N VAL A 236 9.59 1.46 1.20
CA VAL A 236 9.25 2.63 0.37
C VAL A 236 8.78 3.76 1.27
N ILE A 237 9.37 4.94 1.11
CA ILE A 237 8.70 6.18 1.54
C ILE A 237 7.91 6.71 0.35
N ARG A 238 6.63 6.98 0.55
CA ARG A 238 5.80 7.63 -0.47
C ARG A 238 5.39 9.01 -0.01
N HIS A 239 5.84 10.02 -0.74
CA HIS A 239 5.36 11.39 -0.59
C HIS A 239 4.12 11.59 -1.45
N THR A 240 3.02 11.99 -0.81
CA THR A 240 1.85 12.52 -1.50
C THR A 240 1.97 14.04 -1.49
N LEU A 241 2.35 14.62 -2.62
CA LEU A 241 2.68 16.01 -2.80
C LEU A 241 1.45 16.80 -3.26
N VAL A 242 1.11 17.84 -2.51
CA VAL A 242 -0.09 18.67 -2.66
C VAL A 242 0.38 20.10 -2.87
N GLU A 243 0.01 20.68 -4.01
CA GLU A 243 0.37 22.04 -4.40
C GLU A 243 -0.18 23.06 -3.40
N GLY A 244 0.65 24.04 -3.01
CA GLY A 244 0.34 25.02 -1.97
C GLY A 244 0.35 24.50 -0.53
N TRP A 245 0.76 23.25 -0.29
CA TRP A 245 0.77 22.66 1.06
C TRP A 245 2.13 22.12 1.51
N ASN A 246 2.71 21.21 0.73
CA ASN A 246 3.90 20.47 1.16
C ASN A 246 4.99 20.36 0.07
N LEU A 247 4.86 21.07 -1.04
CA LEU A 247 5.94 21.25 -2.02
C LEU A 247 6.87 22.40 -1.57
N GLY A 248 8.17 22.30 -1.88
CA GLY A 248 9.19 23.29 -1.51
C GLY A 248 9.87 23.10 -0.15
N TRP A 249 9.73 21.92 0.45
CA TRP A 249 10.29 21.54 1.76
C TRP A 249 11.30 20.39 1.65
N GLU A 250 12.10 20.37 0.57
CA GLU A 250 12.98 19.25 0.25
C GLU A 250 14.02 18.97 1.35
N ASP A 251 14.49 19.98 2.08
CA ASP A 251 15.43 19.80 3.19
C ASP A 251 14.81 19.03 4.37
N GLU A 252 13.57 19.35 4.73
CA GLU A 252 12.83 18.66 5.78
C GLU A 252 12.43 17.24 5.38
N TYR A 253 12.01 17.04 4.13
CA TYR A 253 11.78 15.70 3.59
C TYR A 253 13.06 14.87 3.59
N ALA A 254 14.19 15.45 3.17
CA ALA A 254 15.48 14.77 3.21
C ALA A 254 15.86 14.35 4.63
N ALA A 255 15.57 15.16 5.65
CA ALA A 255 15.83 14.77 7.05
C ALA A 255 14.98 13.55 7.49
N LEU A 256 13.71 13.50 7.09
CA LEU A 256 12.82 12.37 7.37
C LEU A 256 13.24 11.10 6.62
N ASP A 257 13.62 11.24 5.35
CA ASP A 257 14.04 10.13 4.51
C ASP A 257 15.41 9.59 4.88
N ALA A 258 16.33 10.46 5.34
CA ALA A 258 17.62 10.05 5.88
C ALA A 258 17.44 9.23 7.16
N LEU A 259 16.50 9.61 8.03
CA LEU A 259 16.12 8.82 9.20
C LEU A 259 15.57 7.44 8.82
N ALA A 260 14.75 7.38 7.76
CA ALA A 260 14.13 6.15 7.27
C ALA A 260 15.07 5.23 6.46
N GLY A 261 16.02 5.82 5.75
CA GLY A 261 16.95 5.14 4.84
C GLY A 261 16.30 4.17 3.84
N PRO A 262 15.16 4.46 3.20
CA PRO A 262 14.37 3.48 2.45
C PRO A 262 15.08 2.99 1.19
N MET A 263 14.68 1.84 0.66
CA MET A 263 15.15 1.38 -0.65
C MET A 263 14.62 2.27 -1.79
N PHE A 264 13.39 2.76 -1.64
CA PHE A 264 12.66 3.52 -2.66
C PHE A 264 12.04 4.77 -2.06
N ILE A 265 12.05 5.87 -2.82
CA ILE A 265 11.25 7.05 -2.52
C ILE A 265 10.34 7.32 -3.71
N GLU A 266 9.02 7.32 -3.48
CA GLU A 266 8.01 7.69 -4.48
C GLU A 266 7.56 9.14 -4.23
N CYS A 267 8.02 10.07 -5.04
CA CYS A 267 7.49 11.43 -5.07
C CYS A 267 6.27 11.45 -5.98
N LYS A 268 5.06 11.53 -5.40
CA LYS A 268 3.81 11.41 -6.15
C LYS A 268 2.90 12.61 -5.94
N GLY A 269 2.44 13.22 -7.03
CA GLY A 269 1.42 14.25 -7.00
C GLY A 269 0.07 13.72 -6.51
N TYR A 270 -0.61 14.52 -5.69
CA TYR A 270 -2.01 14.35 -5.34
C TYR A 270 -2.90 14.27 -6.59
N SER A 271 -4.05 13.61 -6.47
CA SER A 271 -5.06 13.51 -7.53
C SER A 271 -6.43 13.96 -7.00
N PHE A 272 -7.10 14.86 -7.71
CA PHE A 272 -8.36 15.49 -7.30
C PHE A 272 -9.60 14.57 -7.43
N VAL A 273 -9.73 13.60 -6.53
CA VAL A 273 -10.73 12.52 -6.62
C VAL A 273 -11.43 12.20 -5.28
N GLY A 274 -12.63 11.62 -5.37
CA GLY A 274 -13.44 11.26 -4.20
C GLY A 274 -13.75 12.47 -3.32
N GLU A 275 -13.87 12.27 -2.01
CA GLU A 275 -14.21 13.34 -1.07
C GLU A 275 -13.07 14.32 -0.76
N SER A 276 -11.85 14.07 -1.25
CA SER A 276 -10.80 15.09 -1.17
C SER A 276 -11.23 16.39 -1.87
N ARG A 277 -12.16 16.30 -2.83
CA ARG A 277 -12.78 17.41 -3.55
C ARG A 277 -13.65 18.33 -2.69
N LEU A 278 -14.03 17.88 -1.49
CA LEU A 278 -14.76 18.68 -0.50
C LEU A 278 -13.81 19.54 0.35
N ARG A 279 -12.50 19.22 0.33
CA ARG A 279 -11.48 19.77 1.23
C ARG A 279 -10.36 20.51 0.51
N LEU A 280 -10.05 20.11 -0.72
CA LEU A 280 -9.04 20.70 -1.58
C LEU A 280 -9.68 21.21 -2.88
N ARG A 281 -8.87 21.86 -3.72
CA ARG A 281 -9.24 22.34 -5.06
C ARG A 281 -8.42 21.65 -6.14
N VAL A 282 -8.82 21.79 -7.39
CA VAL A 282 -8.11 21.17 -8.52
C VAL A 282 -6.70 21.74 -8.67
N GLU A 283 -6.48 23.00 -8.30
CA GLU A 283 -5.18 23.67 -8.32
C GLU A 283 -4.20 23.08 -7.30
N ASN A 284 -4.70 22.34 -6.29
CA ASN A 284 -3.84 21.61 -5.36
C ASN A 284 -3.21 20.36 -6.00
N MET A 285 -3.59 20.01 -7.23
CA MET A 285 -3.08 18.87 -7.99
C MET A 285 -1.84 19.28 -8.82
N PRO A 286 -0.60 19.01 -8.35
CA PRO A 286 0.60 19.52 -9.00
C PRO A 286 0.84 18.88 -10.37
N GLU A 287 1.45 19.63 -11.29
CA GLU A 287 1.88 19.11 -12.58
C GLU A 287 3.09 18.18 -12.45
N HIS A 288 3.26 17.24 -13.40
CA HIS A 288 4.34 16.25 -13.33
C HIS A 288 5.73 16.89 -13.31
N ALA A 289 5.93 18.00 -14.05
CA ALA A 289 7.19 18.74 -14.05
C ALA A 289 7.59 19.24 -12.65
N VAL A 290 6.61 19.71 -11.85
CA VAL A 290 6.83 20.15 -10.46
C VAL A 290 7.26 18.97 -9.59
N ILE A 291 6.63 17.81 -9.77
CA ILE A 291 7.01 16.58 -9.06
C ILE A 291 8.43 16.14 -9.42
N ARG A 292 8.81 16.22 -10.69
CA ARG A 292 10.16 15.90 -11.16
C ARG A 292 11.21 16.84 -10.57
N GLU A 293 10.92 18.14 -10.53
CA GLU A 293 11.82 19.14 -9.94
C GLU A 293 12.03 18.87 -8.45
N PHE A 294 10.94 18.67 -7.69
CA PHE A 294 10.99 18.29 -6.28
C PHE A 294 11.81 17.01 -6.06
N ALA A 295 11.53 15.95 -6.84
CA ALA A 295 12.23 14.68 -6.74
C ALA A 295 13.73 14.82 -7.04
N SER A 296 14.12 15.67 -8.01
CA SER A 296 15.51 15.92 -8.35
C SER A 296 16.26 16.61 -7.20
N ARG A 297 15.64 17.64 -6.59
CA ARG A 297 16.20 18.36 -5.44
C ARG A 297 16.32 17.49 -4.18
N LEU A 298 15.35 16.59 -3.97
CA LEU A 298 15.37 15.62 -2.88
C LEU A 298 16.46 14.55 -3.11
N ALA A 299 16.59 14.06 -4.35
CA ALA A 299 17.60 13.07 -4.72
C ALA A 299 19.03 13.58 -4.47
N GLU A 300 19.32 14.83 -4.84
CA GLU A 300 20.62 15.48 -4.60
C GLU A 300 20.99 15.51 -3.12
N ARG A 301 20.05 15.87 -2.24
CA ARG A 301 20.25 15.95 -0.78
C ARG A 301 20.54 14.59 -0.15
N LEU A 302 19.95 13.54 -0.68
CA LEU A 302 20.04 12.18 -0.12
C LEU A 302 21.11 11.31 -0.78
N GLY A 303 21.67 11.75 -1.91
CA GLY A 303 22.54 10.91 -2.74
C GLY A 303 21.79 9.77 -3.44
N TYR A 304 20.52 9.99 -3.79
CA TYR A 304 19.70 9.06 -4.58
C TYR A 304 19.75 9.48 -6.06
N GLY A 305 19.35 8.57 -6.95
CA GLY A 305 19.14 8.85 -8.37
C GLY A 305 17.69 8.64 -8.77
N ILE A 306 17.23 9.36 -9.80
CA ILE A 306 15.93 9.10 -10.44
C ILE A 306 16.04 7.78 -11.21
N ALA A 307 15.23 6.79 -10.81
CA ALA A 307 15.20 5.47 -11.44
C ALA A 307 14.17 5.37 -12.56
N ALA A 308 13.01 6.02 -12.39
CA ALA A 308 11.94 6.04 -13.39
C ALA A 308 10.91 7.13 -13.05
N GLU A 309 10.04 7.43 -14.00
CA GLU A 309 8.89 8.30 -13.80
C GLU A 309 7.68 7.84 -14.63
N ARG A 310 6.49 8.29 -14.22
CA ARG A 310 5.24 8.06 -14.94
C ARG A 310 4.38 9.31 -14.87
N GLU A 311 4.33 10.04 -15.97
CA GLU A 311 3.60 11.31 -16.10
C GLU A 311 2.09 11.15 -15.91
N ASP A 312 1.51 10.08 -16.47
CA ASP A 312 0.09 9.73 -16.30
C ASP A 312 -0.34 9.48 -14.84
N SER A 313 0.62 9.18 -13.98
CA SER A 313 0.45 8.99 -12.54
C SER A 313 1.11 10.09 -11.69
N ARG A 314 1.72 11.10 -12.34
CA ARG A 314 2.45 12.23 -11.73
C ARG A 314 3.42 11.76 -10.64
N VAL A 315 4.25 10.77 -10.97
CA VAL A 315 5.11 10.12 -9.98
C VAL A 315 6.53 9.93 -10.51
N VAL A 316 7.50 10.17 -9.63
CA VAL A 316 8.93 9.91 -9.85
C VAL A 316 9.42 8.95 -8.78
N LEU A 317 10.20 7.95 -9.19
CA LEU A 317 10.86 6.99 -8.31
C LEU A 317 12.32 7.37 -8.14
N LEU A 318 12.76 7.46 -6.88
CA LEU A 318 14.16 7.56 -6.51
C LEU A 318 14.64 6.24 -5.92
N THR A 319 15.86 5.85 -6.26
CA THR A 319 16.60 4.73 -5.67
C THR A 319 18.05 5.13 -5.43
N ARG A 320 18.75 4.42 -4.54
CA ARG A 320 20.14 4.76 -4.20
C ARG A 320 21.09 4.76 -5.40
N ASP A 321 20.85 3.87 -6.37
CA ASP A 321 21.71 3.70 -7.55
C ASP A 321 21.09 4.28 -8.84
N GLY A 322 19.91 4.91 -8.76
CA GLY A 322 19.18 5.42 -9.92
C GLY A 322 18.70 4.32 -10.86
N ARG A 323 18.53 3.08 -10.40
CA ARG A 323 18.05 1.95 -11.21
C ARG A 323 16.74 1.38 -10.67
N LEU A 324 16.01 0.71 -11.55
CA LEU A 324 14.85 -0.09 -11.19
C LEU A 324 15.27 -1.39 -10.49
N HIS A 325 14.53 -1.77 -9.46
CA HIS A 325 14.71 -3.03 -8.74
C HIS A 325 13.40 -3.80 -8.75
N PRO A 326 13.00 -4.41 -9.89
CA PRO A 326 11.74 -5.14 -9.98
C PRO A 326 11.72 -6.34 -9.04
N ILE A 327 10.52 -6.79 -8.67
CA ILE A 327 10.35 -8.02 -7.90
C ILE A 327 10.57 -9.19 -8.85
N GLU A 328 11.55 -10.04 -8.54
CA GLU A 328 11.87 -11.20 -9.35
C GLU A 328 10.70 -12.19 -9.35
N SER A 329 10.25 -12.59 -10.55
CA SER A 329 9.20 -13.58 -10.72
C SER A 329 9.74 -14.97 -10.36
N GLY A 330 9.35 -15.51 -9.19
CA GLY A 330 9.68 -16.89 -8.80
C GLY A 330 10.16 -17.07 -7.34
N LEU A 331 10.52 -16.01 -6.64
CA LEU A 331 11.02 -16.08 -5.25
C LEU A 331 9.86 -16.02 -4.23
N GLY A 332 9.10 -17.12 -4.20
CA GLY A 332 8.16 -17.46 -3.14
C GLY A 332 8.71 -18.51 -2.17
N THR A 333 10.02 -18.74 -2.13
CA THR A 333 10.66 -19.66 -1.19
C THR A 333 11.05 -18.92 0.10
N PRO A 334 10.61 -19.38 1.28
CA PRO A 334 11.08 -18.83 2.55
C PRO A 334 12.58 -19.10 2.72
N GLY A 335 13.39 -18.06 2.93
CA GLY A 335 14.76 -18.22 3.45
C GLY A 335 15.90 -17.58 2.66
N GLU A 336 15.67 -16.99 1.48
CA GLU A 336 16.73 -16.22 0.81
C GLU A 336 16.63 -14.72 1.16
N PRO A 337 17.74 -14.06 1.54
CA PRO A 337 17.74 -12.65 1.88
C PRO A 337 17.38 -11.83 0.64
N LEU A 338 16.27 -11.11 0.73
CA LEU A 338 15.65 -10.32 -0.34
C LEU A 338 16.53 -9.19 -0.93
N TYR A 339 17.68 -8.90 -0.32
CA TYR A 339 18.66 -7.91 -0.76
C TYR A 339 19.91 -7.99 0.13
N ARG A 340 21.09 -8.25 -0.44
CA ARG A 340 22.35 -7.95 0.27
C ARG A 340 22.61 -6.47 0.14
N ARG A 341 22.74 -5.76 1.26
CA ARG A 341 23.18 -4.35 1.24
C ARG A 341 24.53 -4.29 0.55
N SER A 342 24.66 -3.40 -0.43
CA SER A 342 25.96 -3.00 -0.98
C SER A 342 26.77 -2.31 0.13
N GLY A 343 27.46 -3.14 0.92
CA GLY A 343 28.22 -2.74 2.10
C GLY A 343 28.96 -3.91 2.77
N ASP A 344 28.51 -5.15 2.57
CA ASP A 344 29.15 -6.33 3.19
C ASP A 344 30.35 -6.90 2.40
N ALA A 345 30.83 -6.19 1.38
CA ALA A 345 32.02 -6.55 0.61
C ALA A 345 33.27 -5.81 1.11
N ALA A 346 33.64 -5.99 2.37
CA ALA A 346 34.94 -5.54 2.88
C ALA A 346 35.35 -6.31 4.16
N ALA A 347 35.87 -7.53 4.00
CA ALA A 347 36.89 -8.13 4.89
C ALA A 347 37.25 -9.56 4.46
N THR A 348 38.01 -9.72 3.37
CA THR A 348 38.91 -10.87 3.23
C THR A 348 40.27 -10.37 2.78
N SER A 349 41.02 -9.81 3.73
CA SER A 349 42.45 -9.55 3.55
C SER A 349 43.18 -10.89 3.41
N ARG A 350 43.64 -11.18 2.20
CA ARG A 350 44.73 -12.13 1.97
C ARG A 350 46.02 -11.49 2.48
N GLY A 351 46.64 -12.08 3.51
CA GLY A 351 48.04 -11.80 3.86
C GLY A 351 48.99 -12.60 2.94
N PRO A 352 50.17 -12.07 2.58
CA PRO A 352 51.09 -12.72 1.62
C PRO A 352 52.21 -13.50 2.34
N PRO A 353 53.06 -14.18 1.55
CA PRO A 353 53.18 -15.64 1.46
C PRO A 353 53.78 -16.35 2.69
#